data_AF-A0A532D8C8-F1
#
_entry.id   AF-A0A532D8C8-F1
#
_cell.length_a   1.000
_cell.length_b   1.000
_cell.length_c   1.000
_cell.angle_alpha   90.00
_cell.angle_beta   90.00
_cell.angle_gamma   90.00
#
_symmetry.space_group_name_H-M   'P 1'
#
loop_
_entity.id
_entity.type
_entity.pdbx_description
1 polymer ?
#
loop_
_entity_poly.entity_id
_entity_poly.type
_entity_poly.pdbx_seq_one_letter_code
_entity_poly.pdbx_strand_id
1 'polypeptide(L)'
;MAPRDDNERALGGRDYRKAFGQFSSNKTQRISTLKPVEVLFDAQSDAGGNVHTIDFDKGDIIIKQSGMYLIIAGPQVGKVRGASPRWIDLWLRVNNIDVPNSNIRAVLIDPEEKTVAIMNSVLPLNRGDTLNIVMAAETIEEGMGLEAIAPDGEPTIPSIIVTVVQLD
;
A
#
# COMPACT_ATOMS: atom_id res chain seq x y z
N MET A 1 -36.94 28.56 -19.37
CA MET A 1 -36.77 27.31 -18.61
C MET A 1 -35.49 26.69 -19.13
N ALA A 2 -34.39 26.84 -18.39
CA ALA A 2 -33.09 26.28 -18.79
C ALA A 2 -33.13 24.74 -18.71
N PRO A 3 -32.45 24.00 -19.60
CA PRO A 3 -32.35 22.56 -19.45
C PRO A 3 -31.52 22.25 -18.20
N ARG A 4 -31.98 21.29 -17.40
CA ARG A 4 -31.22 20.74 -16.28
C ARG A 4 -30.04 19.94 -16.86
N ASP A 5 -28.84 20.21 -16.34
CA ASP A 5 -27.66 19.41 -16.63
C ASP A 5 -27.84 18.02 -16.01
N ASP A 6 -28.27 17.07 -16.83
CA ASP A 6 -28.31 15.65 -16.52
C ASP A 6 -26.88 15.09 -16.56
N ASN A 7 -26.06 15.40 -15.55
CA ASN A 7 -24.71 14.87 -15.39
C ASN A 7 -24.56 13.96 -14.16
N GLU A 8 -25.65 13.36 -13.69
CA GLU A 8 -25.56 12.14 -12.88
C GLU A 8 -25.42 10.94 -13.81
N ARG A 9 -24.21 10.76 -14.36
CA ARG A 9 -23.82 9.46 -14.93
C ARG A 9 -23.83 8.45 -13.80
N ALA A 10 -24.87 7.63 -13.75
CA ALA A 10 -24.89 6.40 -12.97
C ALA A 10 -23.59 5.62 -13.25
N LEU A 11 -22.72 5.53 -12.24
CA LEU A 11 -21.46 4.78 -12.31
C LEU A 11 -21.68 3.26 -12.30
N GLY A 12 -22.93 2.80 -12.12
CA GLY A 12 -23.30 1.40 -12.26
C GLY A 12 -23.43 1.01 -13.73
N GLY A 13 -22.33 0.56 -14.35
CA GLY A 13 -22.42 -0.03 -15.70
C GLY A 13 -21.13 -0.11 -16.52
N ARG A 14 -19.95 0.17 -15.96
CA ARG A 14 -18.69 -0.10 -16.69
C ARG A 14 -18.20 -1.51 -16.38
N ASP A 15 -18.22 -2.37 -17.38
CA ASP A 15 -17.51 -3.64 -17.36
C ASP A 15 -16.01 -3.38 -17.56
N TYR A 16 -15.24 -3.53 -16.50
CA TYR A 16 -13.78 -3.38 -16.55
C TYR A 16 -13.15 -4.71 -16.97
N ARG A 17 -12.48 -4.71 -18.13
CA ARG A 17 -11.77 -5.89 -18.64
C ARG A 17 -10.47 -6.19 -17.90
N LYS A 18 -9.84 -5.17 -17.31
CA LYS A 18 -8.59 -5.27 -16.57
C LYS A 18 -8.85 -5.08 -15.09
N ALA A 19 -8.17 -5.87 -14.26
CA ALA A 19 -8.23 -5.72 -12.82
C ALA A 19 -7.41 -4.51 -12.34
N PHE A 20 -7.89 -3.83 -11.32
CA PHE A 20 -7.23 -2.73 -10.64
C PHE A 20 -7.74 -2.57 -9.21
N GLY A 21 -6.92 -1.97 -8.35
CA GLY A 21 -7.29 -1.63 -6.99
C GLY A 21 -6.32 -0.64 -6.38
N GLN A 22 -6.82 0.20 -5.47
CA GLN A 22 -6.00 1.01 -4.59
C GLN A 22 -6.34 0.66 -3.14
N PHE A 23 -5.30 0.38 -2.36
CA PHE A 23 -5.39 -0.06 -0.97
C PHE A 23 -4.59 0.88 -0.11
N SER A 24 -5.05 1.11 1.12
CA SER A 24 -4.32 1.95 2.05
C SER A 24 -4.50 1.48 3.48
N SER A 25 -3.65 2.01 4.35
CA SER A 25 -3.78 1.85 5.80
C SER A 25 -3.80 3.21 6.47
N ASN A 26 -4.89 3.51 7.17
CA ASN A 26 -5.02 4.72 7.97
C ASN A 26 -4.50 4.54 9.41
N LYS A 27 -3.76 3.45 9.66
CA LYS A 27 -3.19 3.12 10.97
C LYS A 27 -1.68 3.28 10.96
N THR A 28 -1.14 3.86 12.03
CA THR A 28 0.30 3.78 12.31
C THR A 28 0.69 2.35 12.67
N GLN A 29 1.72 1.83 12.02
CA GLN A 29 2.18 0.44 12.13
C GLN A 29 3.64 0.41 12.56
N ARG A 30 3.88 0.06 13.84
CA ARG A 30 5.23 0.00 14.41
C ARG A 30 5.75 -1.42 14.41
N ILE A 31 7.02 -1.56 14.08
CA ILE A 31 7.73 -2.84 14.13
C ILE A 31 8.09 -3.13 15.58
N SER A 32 7.60 -4.25 16.09
CA SER A 32 7.79 -4.72 17.48
C SER A 32 8.68 -5.96 17.59
N THR A 33 9.17 -6.47 16.47
CA THR A 33 10.10 -7.61 16.38
C THR A 33 11.14 -7.37 15.30
N LEU A 34 12.32 -7.99 15.42
CA LEU A 34 13.36 -7.95 14.37
C LEU A 34 13.06 -8.91 13.21
N LYS A 35 12.00 -9.71 13.30
CA LYS A 35 11.53 -10.53 12.18
C LYS A 35 10.76 -9.67 11.17
N PRO A 36 10.72 -10.04 9.89
CA PRO A 36 9.85 -9.40 8.92
C PRO A 36 8.39 -9.39 9.37
N VAL A 37 7.71 -8.26 9.18
CA VAL A 37 6.30 -8.04 9.55
C VAL A 37 5.52 -7.62 8.31
N GLU A 38 4.36 -8.23 8.12
CA GLU A 38 3.44 -7.88 7.03
C GLU A 38 2.71 -6.58 7.33
N VAL A 39 2.56 -5.74 6.31
CA VAL A 39 1.81 -4.49 6.40
C VAL A 39 0.32 -4.81 6.33
N LEU A 40 -0.46 -4.16 7.19
CA LEU A 40 -1.91 -4.27 7.25
C LEU A 40 -2.56 -3.12 6.48
N PHE A 41 -3.63 -3.43 5.75
CA PHE A 41 -4.52 -2.49 5.08
C PHE A 41 -5.89 -2.48 5.78
N ASP A 42 -6.56 -1.34 5.74
CA ASP A 42 -7.90 -1.17 6.33
C ASP A 42 -8.87 -0.39 5.45
N ALA A 43 -8.41 0.05 4.28
CA ALA A 43 -9.22 0.72 3.29
C ALA A 43 -8.87 0.24 1.88
N GLN A 44 -9.90 0.14 1.06
CA GLN A 44 -9.80 0.00 -0.38
C GLN A 44 -10.57 1.15 -1.01
N SER A 45 -9.89 1.90 -1.86
CA SER A 45 -10.49 2.90 -2.73
C SER A 45 -10.45 2.34 -4.14
N ASP A 46 -11.59 2.26 -4.81
CA ASP A 46 -11.58 1.98 -6.24
C ASP A 46 -11.70 3.28 -7.04
N ALA A 47 -11.01 3.34 -8.17
CA ALA A 47 -11.15 4.43 -9.13
C ALA A 47 -12.47 4.34 -9.93
N GLY A 48 -13.36 3.40 -9.59
CA GLY A 48 -14.52 3.00 -10.39
C GLY A 48 -15.89 3.18 -9.74
N GLY A 49 -15.96 3.51 -8.44
CA GLY A 49 -17.22 3.65 -7.71
C GLY A 49 -17.83 2.32 -7.26
N ASN A 50 -17.17 1.62 -6.32
CA ASN A 50 -17.52 0.29 -5.76
C ASN A 50 -17.24 -0.90 -6.70
N VAL A 51 -16.24 -0.78 -7.58
CA VAL A 51 -15.77 -1.88 -8.42
C VAL A 51 -14.57 -2.59 -7.79
N HIS A 52 -14.83 -3.76 -7.20
CA HIS A 52 -13.83 -4.60 -6.52
C HIS A 52 -13.28 -5.70 -7.44
N THR A 53 -12.50 -5.32 -8.46
CA THR A 53 -11.82 -6.30 -9.34
C THR A 53 -10.62 -7.01 -8.68
N ILE A 54 -10.15 -6.51 -7.55
CA ILE A 54 -9.13 -7.10 -6.67
C ILE A 54 -9.70 -7.10 -5.24
N ASP A 55 -9.48 -8.16 -4.46
CA ASP A 55 -9.92 -8.24 -3.05
C ASP A 55 -8.82 -7.83 -2.08
N PHE A 56 -9.16 -7.69 -0.81
CA PHE A 56 -8.18 -7.74 0.26
C PHE A 56 -8.76 -8.31 1.56
N ASP A 57 -7.91 -8.96 2.36
CA ASP A 57 -8.20 -9.34 3.75
C ASP A 57 -7.05 -8.89 4.65
N LYS A 58 -7.28 -7.80 5.39
CA LYS A 58 -6.30 -7.18 6.28
C LYS A 58 -4.99 -6.85 5.56
N GLY A 59 -4.00 -7.73 5.60
CA GLY A 59 -2.70 -7.55 4.95
C GLY A 59 -2.66 -8.07 3.51
N ASP A 60 -3.48 -9.05 3.16
CA ASP A 60 -3.37 -9.71 1.86
C ASP A 60 -4.23 -9.02 0.81
N ILE A 61 -3.60 -8.55 -0.27
CA ILE A 61 -4.28 -8.14 -1.50
C ILE A 61 -4.44 -9.39 -2.37
N ILE A 62 -5.68 -9.73 -2.75
CA ILE A 62 -6.03 -11.01 -3.36
C ILE A 62 -6.38 -10.82 -4.83
N ILE A 63 -5.61 -11.46 -5.70
CA ILE A 63 -5.76 -11.37 -7.15
C ILE A 63 -6.96 -12.19 -7.64
N LYS A 64 -7.91 -11.55 -8.32
CA LYS A 64 -9.10 -12.25 -8.88
C LYS A 64 -8.95 -12.65 -10.35
N GLN A 65 -7.95 -12.14 -11.06
CA GLN A 65 -7.73 -12.39 -12.48
C GLN A 65 -6.24 -12.64 -12.75
N SER A 66 -5.89 -13.72 -13.46
CA SER A 66 -4.50 -13.94 -13.84
C SER A 66 -4.06 -12.93 -14.90
N GLY A 67 -2.83 -12.44 -14.81
CA GLY A 67 -2.28 -11.47 -15.77
C GLY A 67 -0.95 -10.88 -15.32
N MET A 68 -0.43 -9.96 -16.12
CA MET A 68 0.72 -9.12 -15.75
C MET A 68 0.25 -7.91 -14.95
N TYR A 69 0.86 -7.64 -13.80
CA TYR A 69 0.46 -6.54 -12.92
C TYR A 69 1.59 -5.55 -12.70
N LEU A 70 1.25 -4.26 -12.73
CA LEU A 70 2.04 -3.19 -12.13
C LEU A 70 1.56 -2.98 -10.69
N ILE A 71 2.48 -3.07 -9.75
CA ILE A 71 2.28 -2.71 -8.35
C ILE A 71 3.17 -1.52 -8.01
N ILE A 72 2.59 -0.53 -7.34
CA ILE A 72 3.30 0.62 -6.78
C ILE A 72 2.88 0.75 -5.32
N ALA A 73 3.83 0.77 -4.39
CA ALA A 73 3.58 1.03 -2.99
C ALA A 73 4.34 2.27 -2.53
N GLY A 74 3.64 3.17 -1.84
CA GLY A 74 4.17 4.39 -1.24
C GLY A 74 4.01 4.36 0.29
N PRO A 75 4.85 3.61 1.02
CA PRO A 75 4.87 3.61 2.48
C PRO A 75 5.45 4.92 3.03
N GLN A 76 4.74 5.55 3.97
CA GLN A 76 5.22 6.70 4.72
C GLN A 76 6.02 6.22 5.94
N VAL A 77 7.34 6.20 5.81
CA VAL A 77 8.25 5.67 6.84
C VAL A 77 8.62 6.72 7.87
N GLY A 78 8.78 6.30 9.12
CA GLY A 78 9.18 7.17 10.23
C GLY A 78 9.63 6.40 11.47
N LYS A 79 10.17 7.15 12.43
CA LYS A 79 10.55 6.66 13.76
C LYS A 79 10.12 7.64 14.84
N VAL A 80 9.96 7.16 16.07
CA VAL A 80 9.39 7.96 17.18
C VAL A 80 10.48 8.70 17.97
N ARG A 81 11.71 8.17 18.01
CA ARG A 81 12.78 8.71 18.84
C ARG A 81 14.18 8.36 18.30
N GLY A 82 15.20 8.79 19.04
CA GLY A 82 16.61 8.57 18.73
C GLY A 82 17.14 9.59 17.73
N ALA A 83 18.47 9.73 17.66
CA ALA A 83 19.15 10.63 16.72
C ALA A 83 20.17 9.89 15.84
N SER A 84 20.32 8.57 16.04
CA SER A 84 21.18 7.76 15.20
C SER A 84 20.46 7.40 13.90
N PRO A 85 21.19 7.33 12.76
CA PRO A 85 20.66 6.76 11.53
C PRO A 85 20.18 5.32 11.77
N ARG A 86 18.96 5.00 11.34
CA ARG A 86 18.37 3.66 11.39
C ARG A 86 17.81 3.25 10.06
N TRP A 87 17.81 1.94 9.80
CA TRP A 87 17.39 1.40 8.51
C TRP A 87 16.10 0.61 8.61
N ILE A 88 15.16 0.97 7.73
CA ILE A 88 13.94 0.19 7.48
C ILE A 88 13.99 -0.34 6.05
N ASP A 89 13.74 -1.63 5.92
CA ASP A 89 13.67 -2.35 4.65
C ASP A 89 12.23 -2.69 4.34
N LEU A 90 11.83 -2.54 3.08
CA LEU A 90 10.49 -2.91 2.63
C LEU A 90 10.55 -3.62 1.28
N TRP A 91 9.76 -4.68 1.12
CA TRP A 91 9.75 -5.48 -0.11
C TRP A 91 8.38 -6.09 -0.39
N LEU A 92 8.24 -6.61 -1.61
CA LEU A 92 7.05 -7.30 -2.06
C LEU A 92 7.12 -8.80 -1.71
N ARG A 93 6.02 -9.34 -1.21
CA ARG A 93 5.82 -10.77 -0.96
C ARG A 93 4.59 -11.26 -1.71
N VAL A 94 4.71 -12.44 -2.33
CA VAL A 94 3.60 -13.12 -3.00
C VAL A 94 3.48 -14.53 -2.44
N ASN A 95 2.30 -14.95 -1.98
CA ASN A 95 2.03 -16.28 -1.44
C ASN A 95 3.06 -16.71 -0.36
N ASN A 96 3.39 -15.82 0.57
CA ASN A 96 4.41 -16.03 1.60
C ASN A 96 5.86 -16.21 1.10
N ILE A 97 6.13 -15.89 -0.17
CA ILE A 97 7.46 -15.94 -0.78
C ILE A 97 7.91 -14.52 -1.11
N ASP A 98 9.08 -14.13 -0.62
CA ASP A 98 9.66 -12.82 -0.91
C ASP A 98 10.04 -12.71 -2.38
N VAL A 99 9.59 -11.65 -3.05
CA VAL A 99 9.86 -11.42 -4.48
C VAL A 99 11.31 -10.94 -4.64
N PRO A 100 12.15 -11.63 -5.41
CA PRO A 100 13.53 -11.19 -5.65
C PRO A 100 13.60 -9.78 -6.25
N ASN A 101 14.62 -9.02 -5.86
CA ASN A 101 14.87 -7.65 -6.35
C ASN A 101 13.72 -6.64 -6.14
N SER A 102 12.85 -6.87 -5.16
CA SER A 102 11.75 -5.94 -4.80
C SER A 102 12.04 -5.08 -3.57
N ASN A 103 13.16 -5.34 -2.88
CA ASN A 103 13.50 -4.70 -1.62
C ASN A 103 14.10 -3.30 -1.81
N ILE A 104 13.72 -2.38 -0.94
CA ILE A 104 14.25 -1.03 -0.83
C ILE A 104 14.66 -0.75 0.61
N ARG A 105 15.61 0.16 0.81
CA ARG A 105 16.03 0.63 2.13
C ARG A 105 15.82 2.13 2.26
N ALA A 106 15.18 2.54 3.34
CA ALA A 106 15.15 3.93 3.78
C ALA A 106 16.02 4.11 5.03
N VAL A 107 16.68 5.24 5.13
CA VAL A 107 17.47 5.65 6.30
C VAL A 107 16.76 6.80 6.97
N LEU A 108 16.50 6.66 8.27
CA LEU A 108 15.83 7.65 9.10
C LEU A 108 16.79 8.15 10.17
N ILE A 109 16.98 9.47 10.26
CA ILE A 109 17.89 10.09 11.25
C ILE A 109 17.06 10.87 12.26
N ASP A 110 16.22 11.78 11.79
CA ASP A 110 15.37 12.62 12.62
C ASP A 110 13.99 11.96 12.85
N PRO A 111 13.49 11.86 14.09
CA PRO A 111 12.12 11.43 14.37
C PRO A 111 11.03 12.34 13.77
N GLU A 112 11.33 13.61 13.50
CA GLU A 112 10.40 14.55 12.88
C GLU A 112 10.33 14.38 11.36
N GLU A 113 11.37 13.82 10.74
CA GLU A 113 11.37 13.51 9.31
C GLU A 113 10.35 12.41 8.98
N LYS A 114 9.62 12.63 7.89
CA LYS A 114 8.78 11.66 7.21
C LYS A 114 9.21 11.60 5.76
N THR A 115 9.30 10.41 5.21
CA THR A 115 9.58 10.22 3.79
C THR A 115 8.73 9.10 3.22
N VAL A 116 8.50 9.14 1.91
CA VAL A 116 7.77 8.10 1.19
C VAL A 116 8.79 7.22 0.47
N ALA A 117 8.88 5.97 0.91
CA ALA A 117 9.85 5.01 0.37
C ALA A 117 9.23 4.19 -0.77
N ILE A 118 9.12 4.80 -1.95
CA ILE A 118 8.40 4.22 -3.10
C ILE A 118 9.08 2.92 -3.56
N MET A 119 8.27 1.88 -3.74
CA MET A 119 8.65 0.67 -4.46
C MET A 119 7.67 0.38 -5.59
N ASN A 120 8.15 -0.26 -6.64
CA ASN A 120 7.32 -0.72 -7.73
C ASN A 120 7.79 -2.09 -8.22
N SER A 121 6.86 -2.85 -8.81
CA SER A 121 7.15 -4.15 -9.39
C SER A 121 6.22 -4.42 -10.57
N VAL A 122 6.73 -5.12 -11.57
CA VAL A 122 5.94 -5.69 -12.66
C VAL A 122 6.18 -7.19 -12.68
N LEU A 123 5.14 -7.98 -12.47
CA LEU A 123 5.24 -9.44 -12.40
C LEU A 123 3.94 -10.14 -12.79
N PRO A 124 4.01 -11.40 -13.29
CA PRO A 124 2.83 -12.21 -13.51
C PRO A 124 2.24 -12.63 -12.16
N LEU A 125 0.92 -12.52 -12.02
CA LEU A 125 0.16 -13.04 -10.89
C LEU A 125 -0.97 -13.91 -11.40
N ASN A 126 -1.26 -14.97 -10.66
CA ASN A 126 -2.37 -15.86 -10.91
C ASN A 126 -3.57 -15.49 -10.07
N ARG A 127 -4.78 -15.82 -10.55
CA ARG A 127 -5.99 -15.81 -9.72
C ARG A 127 -5.74 -16.63 -8.44
N GLY A 128 -6.02 -16.02 -7.30
CA GLY A 128 -5.84 -16.60 -5.98
C GLY A 128 -4.51 -16.26 -5.32
N ASP A 129 -3.54 -15.67 -6.05
CA ASP A 129 -2.31 -15.19 -5.43
C ASP A 129 -2.61 -14.08 -4.41
N THR A 130 -1.92 -14.13 -3.27
CA THR A 130 -1.93 -13.06 -2.26
C THR A 130 -0.66 -12.23 -2.36
N LEU A 131 -0.83 -10.92 -2.24
CA LEU A 131 0.23 -9.93 -2.27
C LEU A 131 0.27 -9.19 -0.93
N ASN A 132 1.47 -9.00 -0.39
CA ASN A 132 1.70 -8.17 0.79
C ASN A 132 2.98 -7.34 0.66
N ILE A 133 3.01 -6.18 1.30
CA ILE A 133 4.22 -5.41 1.50
C ILE A 133 4.78 -5.77 2.88
N VAL A 134 6.01 -6.23 2.92
CA VAL A 134 6.67 -6.64 4.16
C VAL A 134 7.66 -5.57 4.57
N MET A 135 7.77 -5.33 5.88
CA MET A 135 8.74 -4.40 6.45
C MET A 135 9.62 -5.07 7.51
N ALA A 136 10.87 -4.64 7.60
CA ALA A 136 11.79 -5.02 8.68
C ALA A 136 12.63 -3.82 9.10
N ALA A 137 13.02 -3.79 10.37
CA ALA A 137 13.80 -2.72 10.97
C ALA A 137 15.09 -3.27 11.58
N GLU A 138 16.16 -2.48 11.51
CA GLU A 138 17.42 -2.75 12.21
C GLU A 138 17.22 -2.84 13.74
N THR A 139 16.27 -2.08 14.29
CA THR A 139 15.97 -2.02 15.73
C THR A 139 14.48 -1.83 16.00
N ILE A 140 14.01 -2.35 17.13
CA ILE A 140 12.66 -2.12 17.66
C ILE A 140 12.62 -0.99 18.70
N GLU A 141 13.78 -0.52 19.16
CA GLU A 141 13.89 0.41 20.30
C GLU A 141 13.56 1.86 19.95
N GLU A 142 13.50 2.21 18.66
CA GLU A 142 13.26 3.60 18.21
C GLU A 142 11.86 3.80 17.61
N GLY A 143 10.98 2.80 17.71
CA GLY A 143 9.60 2.89 17.21
C GLY A 143 9.54 3.05 15.70
N MET A 144 10.35 2.29 14.96
CA MET A 144 10.38 2.35 13.50
C MET A 144 9.13 1.73 12.88
N GLY A 145 8.72 2.23 11.73
CA GLY A 145 7.62 1.66 10.96
C GLY A 145 6.97 2.65 10.02
N LEU A 146 5.67 2.47 9.80
CA LEU A 146 4.84 3.29 8.93
C LEU A 146 3.94 4.21 9.74
N GLU A 147 3.80 5.46 9.31
CA GLU A 147 3.07 6.49 10.06
C GLU A 147 1.86 6.99 9.29
N ALA A 148 0.68 6.82 9.89
CA ALA A 148 -0.53 7.52 9.46
C ALA A 148 -0.65 8.84 10.23
N ILE A 149 -0.96 9.92 9.52
CA ILE A 149 -1.09 11.26 10.07
C ILE A 149 -2.44 11.82 9.64
N ALA A 150 -3.22 12.37 10.57
CA ALA A 150 -4.51 12.99 10.27
C ALA A 150 -4.47 14.45 10.75
N PRO A 151 -4.00 15.39 9.90
CA PRO A 151 -4.00 16.82 10.24
C PRO A 151 -5.43 17.36 10.28
N ASP A 152 -5.66 18.40 11.09
CA ASP A 152 -6.95 19.07 11.17
C ASP A 152 -7.27 19.81 9.87
N GLY A 153 -8.43 19.51 9.26
CA GLY A 153 -8.89 20.19 8.04
C GLY A 153 -8.30 19.65 6.73
N GLU A 154 -7.52 18.59 6.77
CA GLU A 154 -6.91 17.95 5.60
C GLU A 154 -7.30 16.46 5.50
N PRO A 155 -7.18 15.84 4.30
CA PRO A 155 -7.31 14.39 4.19
C PRO A 155 -6.29 13.65 5.06
N THR A 156 -6.68 12.48 5.58
CA THR A 156 -5.73 11.59 6.26
C THR A 156 -4.60 11.22 5.30
N ILE A 157 -3.37 11.32 5.81
CA ILE A 157 -2.16 10.81 5.18
C ILE A 157 -2.01 9.36 5.66
N PRO A 158 -2.32 8.35 4.83
CA PRO A 158 -2.22 6.96 5.23
C PRO A 158 -0.77 6.55 5.43
N SER A 159 -0.54 5.53 6.26
CA SER A 159 0.79 4.97 6.47
C SER A 159 1.35 4.29 5.21
N ILE A 160 0.48 3.91 4.29
CA ILE A 160 0.84 3.33 3.00
C ILE A 160 -0.33 3.49 2.02
N ILE A 161 -0.01 3.68 0.74
CA ILE A 161 -0.92 3.50 -0.38
C ILE A 161 -0.30 2.47 -1.33
N VAL A 162 -1.08 1.48 -1.76
CA VAL A 162 -0.70 0.50 -2.77
C VAL A 162 -1.66 0.61 -3.95
N THR A 163 -1.11 0.76 -5.14
CA THR A 163 -1.85 0.73 -6.41
C THR A 163 -1.48 -0.54 -7.16
N VAL A 164 -2.48 -1.28 -7.60
CA VAL A 164 -2.33 -2.52 -8.38
C VAL A 164 -3.13 -2.36 -9.67
N VAL A 165 -2.50 -2.59 -10.82
CA VAL A 165 -3.14 -2.46 -12.13
C VAL A 165 -2.70 -3.60 -13.05
N GLN A 166 -3.66 -4.32 -13.61
CA GLN A 166 -3.41 -5.31 -14.66
C GLN A 166 -3.03 -4.62 -15.97
N LEU A 167 -1.97 -5.10 -16.61
CA LEU A 167 -1.35 -4.52 -17.80
C LEU A 167 -1.81 -5.17 -19.11
N ASP A 168 -2.24 -6.43 -19.08
CA ASP A 168 -2.71 -7.19 -20.24
C ASP A 168 -4.24 -7.24 -20.34
#